data_AF-A0A6L8W9M6-F1
#
_entry.id   AF-A0A6L8W9M6-F1
#
_cell.length_a   1.000
_cell.length_b   1.000
_cell.length_c   1.000
_cell.angle_alpha   90.00
_cell.angle_beta   90.00
_cell.angle_gamma   90.00
#
_symmetry.space_group_name_H-M   'P 1'
#
loop_
_entity.id
_entity.type
_entity.pdbx_description
1 polymer ?
#
loop_
_entity_poly.entity_id
_entity_poly.type
_entity_poly.pdbx_seq_one_letter_code
_entity_poly.pdbx_strand_id
1 'polypeptide(L)'
;MLNTDIPEGHTLSVLVLSGTIEVNGQEIAREAQMVLLGRDGGGVIIEANNDAKLLVPTGPPIEGPVIAHGPFVMNTAEEINQAMRDF
;
A
#
# COMPACT_ATOMS: atom_id res chain seq x y z
N MET A 1 -2.51 11.39 -16.60
CA MET A 1 -1.61 10.22 -16.61
C MET A 1 -0.47 10.47 -15.64
N LEU A 2 -0.25 9.56 -14.72
CA LEU A 2 0.92 9.52 -13.83
C LEU A 2 1.78 8.33 -14.23
N ASN A 3 3.08 8.54 -14.38
CA ASN A 3 4.06 7.49 -14.61
C ASN A 3 5.10 7.55 -13.48
N THR A 4 5.31 6.43 -12.82
CA THR A 4 6.31 6.31 -11.75
C THR A 4 7.10 5.04 -11.92
N ASP A 5 8.39 5.12 -11.67
CA ASP A 5 9.28 3.96 -11.65
C ASP A 5 9.46 3.51 -10.20
N ILE A 6 9.30 2.21 -9.97
CA ILE A 6 9.25 1.62 -8.64
C ILE A 6 10.44 0.69 -8.46
N PRO A 7 11.20 0.82 -7.35
CA PRO A 7 12.30 -0.11 -7.08
C PRO A 7 11.83 -1.56 -7.03
N GLU A 8 12.63 -2.47 -7.59
CA GLU A 8 12.41 -3.91 -7.46
C GLU A 8 12.37 -4.31 -5.97
N GLY A 9 11.44 -5.21 -5.64
CA GLY A 9 11.21 -5.70 -4.28
C GLY A 9 10.28 -4.83 -3.44
N HIS A 10 9.97 -3.59 -3.84
CA HIS A 10 9.02 -2.76 -3.09
C HIS A 10 7.59 -3.27 -3.22
N THR A 11 6.84 -3.24 -2.10
CA THR A 11 5.38 -3.30 -2.15
C THR A 11 4.85 -1.95 -2.61
N LEU A 12 3.93 -1.95 -3.56
CA LEU A 12 3.24 -0.76 -4.04
C LEU A 12 1.74 -0.97 -3.92
N SER A 13 1.04 0.03 -3.36
CA SER A 13 -0.41 0.10 -3.49
C SER A 13 -0.85 1.46 -4.01
N VAL A 14 -2.05 1.50 -4.58
CA VAL A 14 -2.71 2.71 -5.05
C VAL A 14 -4.09 2.74 -4.40
N LEU A 15 -4.29 3.67 -3.47
CA LEU A 15 -5.59 3.92 -2.84
C LEU A 15 -6.25 5.12 -3.52
N VAL A 16 -7.47 4.92 -4.03
CA VAL A 16 -8.25 5.98 -4.66
C VAL A 16 -9.06 6.71 -3.58
N LEU A 17 -8.62 7.91 -3.22
CA LEU A 17 -9.31 8.76 -2.26
C LEU A 17 -10.54 9.44 -2.87
N SER A 18 -10.49 9.74 -4.17
CA SER A 18 -11.65 10.19 -4.96
C SER A 18 -11.38 9.98 -6.46
N GLY A 19 -12.46 9.84 -7.24
CA GLY A 19 -12.39 9.69 -8.70
C GLY A 19 -12.36 8.23 -9.18
N THR A 20 -11.90 8.03 -10.40
CA THR A 20 -11.78 6.70 -11.02
C THR A 20 -10.52 6.66 -11.87
N ILE A 21 -9.75 5.59 -11.70
CA ILE A 21 -8.48 5.37 -12.38
C ILE A 21 -8.45 4.01 -13.06
N GLU A 22 -7.56 3.88 -14.04
CA GLU A 22 -7.12 2.65 -14.65
C GLU A 22 -5.62 2.47 -14.39
N VAL A 23 -5.23 1.29 -13.93
CA VAL A 23 -3.84 0.93 -13.62
C VAL A 23 -3.34 -0.04 -14.67
N ASN A 24 -2.21 0.30 -15.30
CA ASN A 24 -1.55 -0.46 -16.36
C ASN A 24 -2.45 -0.88 -17.54
N GLY A 25 -3.55 -0.15 -17.79
CA GLY A 25 -4.52 -0.50 -18.84
C GLY A 25 -5.26 -1.83 -18.58
N GLN A 26 -5.31 -2.28 -17.32
CA GLN A 26 -5.85 -3.59 -16.95
C GLN A 26 -6.91 -3.50 -15.85
N GLU A 27 -6.64 -2.74 -14.78
CA GLU A 27 -7.49 -2.72 -13.60
C GLU A 27 -8.12 -1.35 -13.39
N ILE A 28 -9.45 -1.30 -13.31
CA ILE A 28 -10.20 -0.06 -13.02
C ILE A 28 -10.52 0.00 -11.53
N ALA A 29 -9.99 1.02 -10.84
CA ALA A 29 -10.27 1.28 -9.44
C ALA A 29 -11.06 2.58 -9.26
N ARG A 30 -12.05 2.54 -8.37
CA ARG A 30 -12.94 3.65 -8.00
C ARG A 30 -12.63 4.12 -6.58
N GLU A 31 -13.26 5.21 -6.18
CA GLU A 31 -13.19 5.75 -4.82
C GLU A 31 -13.33 4.68 -3.73
N ALA A 32 -12.50 4.80 -2.70
CA ALA A 32 -12.34 3.87 -1.59
C ALA A 32 -11.84 2.45 -1.96
N GLN A 33 -11.38 2.24 -3.19
CA GLN A 33 -10.73 0.99 -3.60
C GLN A 33 -9.21 1.13 -3.58
N MET A 34 -8.54 0.00 -3.33
CA MET A 34 -7.10 -0.13 -3.33
C MET A 34 -6.66 -1.18 -4.36
N VAL A 35 -5.68 -0.83 -5.17
CA VAL A 35 -4.95 -1.76 -6.05
C VAL A 35 -3.63 -2.11 -5.38
N LEU A 36 -3.33 -3.39 -5.21
CA LEU A 36 -2.03 -3.88 -4.76
C LEU A 36 -1.27 -4.41 -5.97
N LEU A 37 -0.07 -3.88 -6.22
CA LEU A 37 0.75 -4.28 -7.34
C LEU A 37 1.83 -5.29 -6.91
N GLY A 38 2.34 -6.04 -7.89
CA GLY A 38 3.48 -6.93 -7.72
C GLY A 38 4.75 -6.18 -7.33
N ARG A 39 5.78 -6.94 -6.96
CA ARG A 39 7.07 -6.41 -6.47
C ARG A 39 8.19 -6.51 -7.49
N ASP A 40 7.86 -6.80 -8.75
CA ASP A 40 8.84 -6.98 -9.82
C ASP A 40 9.55 -5.66 -10.20
N GLY A 41 9.11 -4.53 -9.65
CA GLY A 41 9.63 -3.21 -9.92
C GLY A 41 9.22 -2.68 -11.30
N GLY A 42 9.80 -1.55 -11.67
CA GLY A 42 9.61 -0.93 -12.97
C GLY A 42 8.46 0.08 -13.02
N GLY A 43 8.08 0.42 -14.26
CA GLY A 43 7.10 1.47 -14.55
C GLY A 43 5.67 1.06 -14.25
N VAL A 44 4.96 1.93 -13.52
CA VAL A 44 3.52 1.82 -13.28
C VAL A 44 2.82 3.01 -13.91
N ILE A 45 1.81 2.70 -14.73
CA ILE A 45 1.00 3.70 -15.42
C ILE A 45 -0.35 3.80 -14.71
N ILE A 46 -0.72 5.01 -14.32
CA ILE A 46 -2.03 5.32 -13.75
C ILE A 46 -2.70 6.37 -14.61
N GLU A 47 -3.86 6.02 -15.15
CA GLU A 47 -4.69 6.89 -15.96
C GLU A 47 -5.96 7.24 -15.21
N ALA A 48 -6.42 8.47 -15.35
CA ALA A 48 -7.66 8.94 -14.76
C ALA A 48 -8.48 9.60 -15.86
N ASN A 49 -9.76 9.23 -15.96
CA ASN A 49 -10.65 9.83 -16.95
C ASN A 49 -11.08 11.25 -16.55
N ASN A 50 -11.06 11.53 -15.24
CA ASN A 50 -11.44 12.80 -14.62
C ASN A 50 -10.43 13.12 -13.49
N ASP A 51 -10.65 14.22 -12.76
CA ASP A 51 -9.90 14.51 -11.53
C ASP A 51 -9.96 13.33 -10.55
N ALA A 52 -8.79 12.93 -10.07
CA ALA A 52 -8.63 11.86 -9.09
C ALA A 52 -7.64 12.27 -8.00
N LYS A 53 -7.92 11.85 -6.77
CA LYS A 53 -7.02 12.03 -5.63
C LYS A 53 -6.55 10.66 -5.18
N LEU A 54 -5.24 10.44 -5.18
CA LEU A 54 -4.62 9.15 -4.93
C LEU A 54 -3.66 9.22 -3.75
N LEU A 55 -3.55 8.12 -3.00
CA LEU A 55 -2.44 7.86 -2.09
C LEU A 55 -1.67 6.64 -2.63
N VAL A 56 -0.37 6.82 -2.88
CA VAL A 56 0.48 5.82 -3.55
C VAL A 56 1.67 5.46 -2.65
N PRO A 57 1.47 4.67 -1.58
CA PRO A 57 2.57 4.26 -0.72
C PRO A 57 3.42 3.18 -1.38
N THR A 58 4.73 3.28 -1.20
CA THR A 58 5.70 2.29 -1.65
C THR A 58 6.80 2.11 -0.61
N GLY A 59 7.31 0.89 -0.46
CA GLY A 59 8.41 0.59 0.43
C GLY A 59 8.83 -0.87 0.38
N PRO A 60 10.01 -1.22 0.92
CA PRO A 60 10.41 -2.61 1.05
C PRO A 60 9.39 -3.37 1.93
N PRO A 61 9.24 -4.69 1.72
CA PRO A 61 8.39 -5.50 2.57
C PRO A 61 8.91 -5.46 4.01
N ILE A 62 7.99 -5.55 4.96
CA ILE A 62 8.34 -5.70 6.37
C ILE A 62 9.01 -7.07 6.56
N GLU A 63 10.12 -7.08 7.28
CA GLU A 63 10.79 -8.30 7.69
C GLU A 63 10.19 -8.84 9.01
N GLY A 64 10.03 -10.16 9.09
CA GLY A 64 9.59 -10.85 10.29
C GLY A 64 8.07 -10.91 10.49
N PRO A 65 7.61 -11.54 11.58
CA PRO A 65 6.19 -11.65 11.91
C PRO A 65 5.59 -10.30 12.28
N VAL A 66 4.32 -10.10 11.95
CA VAL A 66 3.52 -8.94 12.39
C VAL A 66 2.43 -9.45 13.31
N ILE A 67 2.49 -9.08 14.60
CA ILE A 67 1.48 -9.39 15.60
C ILE A 67 0.87 -8.08 16.08
N ALA A 68 -0.45 -7.95 15.93
CA ALA A 68 -1.19 -6.74 16.29
C ALA A 68 -2.23 -7.04 17.38
N HIS A 69 -2.28 -6.19 18.40
CA HIS A 69 -3.32 -6.22 19.44
C HIS A 69 -3.71 -4.79 19.86
N GLY A 70 -4.92 -4.38 19.49
CA GLY A 70 -5.40 -3.02 19.73
C GLY A 70 -4.47 -1.97 19.11
N PRO A 71 -3.89 -1.04 19.89
CA PRO A 71 -2.99 -0.02 19.37
C PRO A 71 -1.52 -0.49 19.21
N PHE A 72 -1.20 -1.73 19.60
CA PHE A 72 0.18 -2.23 19.60
C PHE A 72 0.44 -3.17 18.41
N VAL A 73 1.61 -3.00 17.78
CA VAL A 73 2.12 -3.86 16.70
C VAL A 73 3.57 -4.21 17.03
N MET A 74 3.88 -5.50 17.16
CA MET A 74 5.21 -6.03 17.52
C MET A 74 5.51 -7.33 16.74
N ASN A 75 6.68 -7.93 16.96
CA ASN A 75 7.08 -9.17 16.29
C ASN A 75 6.70 -10.43 17.08
N THR A 76 6.52 -10.34 18.40
CA THR A 76 6.19 -11.46 19.30
C THR A 76 5.02 -11.15 20.24
N ALA A 77 4.37 -12.19 20.78
CA ALA A 77 3.29 -12.02 21.75
C ALA A 77 3.80 -11.49 23.11
N GLU A 78 5.02 -11.87 23.49
CA GLU A 78 5.70 -11.37 24.68
C GLU A 78 5.91 -9.85 24.62
N GLU A 79 6.33 -9.32 23.47
CA GLU A 79 6.48 -7.87 23.25
C GLU A 79 5.14 -7.13 23.32
N ILE A 80 4.06 -7.70 22.76
CA ILE A 80 2.70 -7.14 22.92
C ILE A 80 2.31 -7.08 24.40
N ASN A 81 2.53 -8.18 25.14
CA ASN A 81 2.24 -8.22 26.57
C ASN A 81 3.08 -7.23 27.37
N GLN A 82 4.33 -7.00 26.96
CA GLN A 82 5.19 -5.98 27.55
C GLN A 82 4.66 -4.57 27.27
N ALA A 83 4.35 -4.25 26.02
CA ALA A 83 3.82 -2.95 25.62
C ALA A 83 2.51 -2.60 26.35
N MET A 84 1.63 -3.59 26.57
CA MET A 84 0.41 -3.39 27.36
C MET A 84 0.67 -3.11 28.86
N ARG A 85 1.75 -3.66 29.43
CA ARG A 85 2.14 -3.37 30.83
C ARG A 85 2.78 -1.99 30.97
N ASP A 86 3.45 -1.51 29.93
CA ASP A 86 4.18 -0.24 29.93
C ASP A 86 3.28 0.99 29.62
N PHE A 87 2.05 0.77 29.18
CA PHE A 87 1.05 1.78 28.86
C PHE A 87 0.19 2.18 30.07
#